data_AF-A0A397B8K6-F1
#
_entry.id   AF-A0A397B8K6-F1
#
_cell.length_a   1.000
_cell.length_b   1.000
_cell.length_c   1.000
_cell.angle_alpha   90.00
_cell.angle_beta   90.00
_cell.angle_gamma   90.00
#
_symmetry.space_group_name_H-M   'P 1'
#
loop_
_entity.id
_entity.type
_entity.pdbx_description
1 polymer ?
#
loop_
_entity_poly.entity_id
_entity_poly.type
_entity_poly.pdbx_seq_one_letter_code
_entity_poly.pdbx_strand_id
1 'polypeptide(L)'
;SWENVVALIGGKVIDECCHVGCASHRFNFFVSDLLPNHDDVIQKVNISMLKQRKILPAARLRRIRHRRAKTLNETPWTSVFSMLTRYSDIKIFIGQMGNNDIDMLGLSPVEVREVDAWLVTLIPSPWRLQIEECTPFDVRRNLSVIEDYPDAARRLGETADIVHYFGFESGVVKILRGNEEGMSATEVVDVQPLASSAANQVAAVQPILSLTQRAL
;
A
#
# COMPACT_ATOMS: atom_id res chain seq x y z
N SER A 1 -7.20 -9.38 -30.12
CA SER A 1 -7.66 -9.97 -28.85
C SER A 1 -6.78 -9.43 -27.74
N TRP A 2 -7.39 -8.97 -26.64
CA TRP A 2 -6.67 -8.49 -25.44
C TRP A 2 -6.20 -9.64 -24.53
N GLU A 3 -6.59 -10.89 -24.81
CA GLU A 3 -6.16 -12.08 -24.05
C GLU A 3 -4.63 -12.22 -23.98
N ASN A 4 -3.94 -11.92 -25.09
CA ASN A 4 -2.47 -11.94 -25.14
C ASN A 4 -1.83 -10.80 -24.32
N VAL A 5 -2.57 -9.71 -24.09
CA VAL A 5 -2.13 -8.56 -23.28
C VAL A 5 -2.23 -8.88 -21.79
N VAL A 6 -3.25 -9.61 -21.35
CA VAL A 6 -3.38 -10.09 -19.96
C VAL A 6 -2.18 -10.96 -19.57
N ALA A 7 -1.77 -11.87 -20.45
CA ALA A 7 -0.58 -12.70 -20.24
C ALA A 7 0.72 -11.88 -20.16
N LEU A 8 0.81 -10.77 -20.91
CA LEU A 8 1.95 -9.84 -20.89
C LEU A 8 2.01 -9.02 -19.59
N ILE A 9 0.84 -8.55 -19.13
CA ILE A 9 0.72 -7.70 -17.94
C ILE A 9 1.12 -8.48 -16.68
N GLY A 10 0.77 -9.76 -16.59
CA GLY A 10 1.17 -10.62 -15.48
C GLY A 10 2.66 -10.97 -15.41
N GLY A 11 3.43 -10.73 -16.50
CA GLY A 11 4.83 -11.17 -16.60
C GLY A 11 5.90 -10.08 -16.71
N LYS A 12 5.59 -8.88 -17.25
CA LYS A 12 6.60 -7.83 -17.51
C LYS A 12 6.16 -6.38 -17.33
N VAL A 13 4.86 -6.08 -17.28
CA VAL A 13 4.38 -4.68 -17.09
C VAL A 13 4.58 -4.19 -15.64
N ILE A 14 4.98 -5.09 -14.74
CA ILE A 14 5.23 -4.83 -13.32
C ILE A 14 6.39 -3.83 -13.12
N ASP A 15 7.38 -3.82 -14.02
CA ASP A 15 8.55 -2.92 -13.93
C ASP A 15 8.27 -1.50 -14.47
N GLU A 16 7.47 -1.38 -15.54
CA GLU A 16 7.08 -0.08 -16.12
C GLU A 16 5.88 0.54 -15.41
N CYS A 17 4.91 -0.24 -14.91
CA CYS A 17 3.79 0.30 -14.15
C CYS A 17 4.21 0.77 -12.74
N CYS A 18 5.34 0.28 -12.23
CA CYS A 18 5.98 0.81 -11.02
C CYS A 18 6.44 2.28 -11.19
N HIS A 19 6.63 2.76 -12.44
CA HIS A 19 7.03 4.13 -12.75
C HIS A 19 5.85 5.12 -12.91
N VAL A 20 4.61 4.64 -13.04
CA VAL A 20 3.43 5.52 -13.00
C VAL A 20 3.09 5.79 -11.53
N GLY A 21 3.84 6.71 -10.91
CA GLY A 21 3.62 7.19 -9.55
C GLY A 21 3.34 6.09 -8.53
N CYS A 22 4.37 5.30 -8.17
CA CYS A 22 4.30 4.17 -7.22
C CYS A 22 3.12 4.29 -6.25
N ALA A 23 2.18 3.35 -6.30
CA ALA A 23 0.97 3.39 -5.46
C ALA A 23 1.29 3.56 -3.96
N SER A 24 2.42 3.00 -3.51
CA SER A 24 2.95 3.25 -2.18
C SER A 24 3.23 4.74 -1.96
N HIS A 25 3.86 5.43 -2.90
CA HIS A 25 4.11 6.88 -2.82
C HIS A 25 2.80 7.71 -2.75
N ARG A 26 1.79 7.37 -3.55
CA ARG A 26 0.45 7.99 -3.48
C ARG A 26 -0.21 7.76 -2.12
N PHE A 27 -0.12 6.53 -1.63
CA PHE A 27 -0.59 6.16 -0.30
C PHE A 27 0.15 6.90 0.81
N ASN A 28 1.47 7.07 0.69
CA ASN A 28 2.26 7.82 1.65
C ASN A 28 1.77 9.26 1.78
N PHE A 29 1.46 9.94 0.67
CA PHE A 29 0.91 11.29 0.71
C PHE A 29 -0.48 11.35 1.32
N PHE A 30 -1.36 10.40 0.96
CA PHE A 30 -2.68 10.31 1.57
C PHE A 30 -2.61 10.18 3.10
N VAL A 31 -1.79 9.25 3.60
CA VAL A 31 -1.62 9.09 5.05
C VAL A 31 -1.00 10.34 5.67
N SER A 32 -0.08 10.99 4.98
CA SER A 32 0.52 12.24 5.45
C SER A 32 -0.50 13.37 5.58
N ASP A 33 -1.48 13.44 4.69
CA ASP A 33 -2.59 14.40 4.78
C ASP A 33 -3.55 14.06 5.95
N LEU A 34 -3.66 12.79 6.36
CA LEU A 34 -4.48 12.35 7.50
C LEU A 34 -3.80 12.47 8.86
N LEU A 35 -2.47 12.40 8.94
CA LEU A 35 -1.72 12.46 10.19
C LEU A 35 -2.10 13.64 11.10
N PRO A 36 -2.30 14.88 10.60
CA PRO A 36 -2.67 16.02 11.43
C PRO A 36 -3.99 15.84 12.20
N ASN A 37 -4.95 15.05 11.68
CA ASN A 37 -6.24 14.84 12.34
C ASN A 37 -6.13 13.98 13.61
N HIS A 38 -5.03 13.24 13.76
CA HIS A 38 -4.79 12.31 14.86
C HIS A 38 -3.50 12.64 15.63
N ASP A 39 -2.94 13.84 15.43
CA ASP A 39 -1.62 14.20 15.97
C ASP A 39 -1.61 14.10 17.50
N ASP A 40 -2.67 14.49 18.20
CA ASP A 40 -2.71 14.42 19.66
C ASP A 40 -2.58 12.97 20.19
N VAL A 41 -3.32 12.03 19.59
CA VAL A 41 -3.26 10.60 19.94
C VAL A 41 -1.90 10.02 19.57
N ILE A 42 -1.37 10.36 18.39
CA ILE A 42 -0.06 9.93 17.92
C ILE A 42 1.05 10.43 18.86
N GLN A 43 1.01 11.71 19.29
CA GLN A 43 1.96 12.28 20.23
C GLN A 43 1.87 11.60 21.59
N LYS A 44 0.66 11.34 22.12
CA LYS A 44 0.48 10.60 23.37
C LYS A 44 1.10 9.21 23.30
N VAL A 45 0.88 8.48 22.20
CA VAL A 45 1.54 7.18 21.97
C VAL A 45 3.05 7.36 21.94
N ASN A 46 3.58 8.33 21.18
CA ASN A 46 5.02 8.55 21.09
C ASN A 46 5.67 8.85 22.45
N ILE A 47 5.04 9.69 23.28
CA ILE A 47 5.49 9.99 24.65
C ILE A 47 5.50 8.72 25.50
N SER A 48 4.44 7.90 25.42
CA SER A 48 4.37 6.61 26.11
C SER A 48 5.51 5.67 25.68
N MET A 49 5.73 5.54 24.37
CA MET A 49 6.78 4.72 23.78
C MET A 49 8.19 5.19 24.18
N LEU A 50 8.42 6.50 24.24
CA LEU A 50 9.68 7.11 24.70
C LEU A 50 9.95 6.77 26.17
N LYS A 51 8.96 6.85 27.05
CA LYS A 51 9.13 6.46 28.46
C LYS A 51 9.43 4.97 28.59
N GLN A 52 8.77 4.13 27.80
CA GLN A 52 8.99 2.68 27.82
C GLN A 52 10.36 2.26 27.27
N ARG A 53 11.02 3.12 26.49
CA ARG A 53 12.39 2.90 25.99
C ARG A 53 13.46 3.12 27.06
N LYS A 54 13.15 3.77 28.19
CA LYS A 54 14.09 3.96 29.31
C LYS A 54 14.56 2.61 29.87
N ILE A 55 15.77 2.57 30.42
CA ILE A 55 16.48 1.34 30.80
C ILE A 55 15.62 0.41 31.67
N LEU A 56 15.03 0.92 32.76
CA LEU A 56 14.25 0.12 33.70
C LEU A 56 12.92 -0.37 33.11
N PRO A 57 12.05 0.49 32.53
CA PRO A 57 10.86 0.04 31.81
C PRO A 57 11.17 -0.95 30.68
N ALA A 58 12.20 -0.70 29.88
CA ALA A 58 12.59 -1.59 28.78
C ALA A 58 13.12 -2.94 29.29
N ALA A 59 13.80 -2.99 30.44
CA ALA A 59 14.22 -4.23 31.07
C ALA A 59 13.02 -5.04 31.58
N ARG A 60 12.04 -4.38 32.23
CA ARG A 60 10.79 -5.01 32.68
C ARG A 60 9.97 -5.53 31.49
N LEU A 61 9.80 -4.70 30.46
CA LEU A 61 9.10 -5.08 29.24
C LEU A 61 9.74 -6.32 28.64
N ARG A 62 11.07 -6.36 28.48
CA ARG A 62 11.81 -7.53 27.98
C ARG A 62 11.62 -8.81 28.79
N ARG A 63 11.36 -8.72 30.10
CA ARG A 63 11.08 -9.88 30.96
C ARG A 63 9.66 -10.40 30.76
N ILE A 64 8.69 -9.51 30.54
CA ILE A 64 7.28 -9.86 30.34
C ILE A 64 7.06 -10.36 28.91
N ARG A 65 7.58 -9.61 27.93
CA ARG A 65 7.47 -9.89 26.50
C ARG A 65 8.74 -9.40 25.83
N HIS A 66 9.49 -10.26 25.14
CA HIS A 66 10.77 -9.93 24.49
C HIS A 66 10.66 -8.94 23.30
N ARG A 67 9.92 -7.83 23.44
CA ARG A 67 9.80 -6.74 22.46
C ARG A 67 10.32 -5.43 23.06
N ARG A 68 10.78 -4.56 22.17
CA ARG A 68 11.25 -3.20 22.51
C ARG A 68 10.23 -2.17 22.04
N ALA A 69 10.10 -1.06 22.77
CA ALA A 69 9.36 0.09 22.26
C ALA A 69 10.02 0.65 20.99
N LYS A 70 9.22 1.10 20.02
CA LYS A 70 9.64 1.85 18.83
C LYS A 70 9.15 3.30 18.97
N THR A 71 9.98 4.27 18.61
CA THR A 71 9.68 5.71 18.66
C THR A 71 9.52 6.25 17.24
N LEU A 72 8.91 7.42 17.09
CA LEU A 72 8.89 8.12 15.81
C LEU A 72 10.31 8.55 15.40
N ASN A 73 10.64 8.35 14.12
CA ASN A 73 11.72 9.06 13.43
C ASN A 73 11.06 9.99 12.40
N GLU A 74 11.68 11.12 12.09
CA GLU A 74 11.00 12.30 11.51
C GLU A 74 10.31 12.18 10.12
N THR A 75 10.37 11.10 9.33
CA THR A 75 9.98 11.28 7.89
C THR A 75 9.31 10.14 7.08
N PRO A 76 8.74 9.06 7.65
CA PRO A 76 7.58 8.48 6.94
C PRO A 76 6.47 7.90 7.84
N TRP A 77 5.23 7.87 7.34
CA TRP A 77 4.07 7.22 7.99
C TRP A 77 4.35 5.75 8.35
N THR A 78 5.31 5.07 7.69
CA THR A 78 5.77 3.73 8.05
C THR A 78 6.34 3.67 9.48
N SER A 79 6.95 4.76 9.96
CA SER A 79 7.41 4.90 11.35
C SER A 79 6.23 5.08 12.30
N VAL A 80 5.24 5.88 11.93
CA VAL A 80 4.00 6.07 12.70
C VAL A 80 3.27 4.73 12.82
N PHE A 81 3.04 4.06 11.70
CA PHE A 81 2.44 2.74 11.63
C PHE A 81 3.22 1.73 12.48
N SER A 82 4.54 1.64 12.31
CA SER A 82 5.40 0.74 13.10
C SER A 82 5.32 1.01 14.61
N MET A 83 5.19 2.28 15.01
CA MET A 83 5.03 2.68 16.39
C MET A 83 3.66 2.25 16.93
N LEU A 84 2.59 2.58 16.21
CA LEU A 84 1.21 2.24 16.59
C LEU A 84 1.01 0.73 16.69
N THR A 85 1.52 -0.04 15.71
CA THR A 85 1.49 -1.51 15.75
C THR A 85 2.22 -2.02 16.99
N ARG A 86 3.40 -1.46 17.29
CA ARG A 86 4.16 -1.85 18.48
C ARG A 86 3.46 -1.45 19.77
N TYR A 87 2.77 -0.32 19.80
CA TYR A 87 1.98 0.14 20.94
C TYR A 87 0.79 -0.79 21.20
N SER A 88 0.00 -1.12 20.16
CA SER A 88 -1.14 -2.04 20.29
C SER A 88 -0.72 -3.42 20.81
N ASP A 89 0.48 -3.84 20.42
CA ASP A 89 1.15 -5.04 20.91
C ASP A 89 1.43 -5.02 22.43
N ILE A 90 1.89 -3.89 22.97
CA ILE A 90 2.41 -3.81 24.34
C ILE A 90 1.41 -3.21 25.34
N LYS A 91 0.34 -2.54 24.87
CA LYS A 91 -0.59 -1.77 25.71
C LYS A 91 -1.20 -2.57 26.86
N ILE A 92 -1.51 -3.86 26.64
CA ILE A 92 -2.09 -4.74 27.66
C ILE A 92 -1.13 -5.04 28.82
N PHE A 93 0.17 -4.84 28.61
CA PHE A 93 1.21 -5.09 29.61
C PHE A 93 1.63 -3.82 30.35
N ILE A 94 1.13 -2.64 29.95
CA ILE A 94 1.56 -1.36 30.54
C ILE A 94 1.26 -1.34 32.05
N GLY A 95 0.03 -1.65 32.45
CA GLY A 95 -0.35 -1.71 33.87
C GLY A 95 0.38 -2.80 34.68
N GLN A 96 0.93 -3.82 34.02
CA GLN A 96 1.69 -4.88 34.68
C GLN A 96 3.14 -4.46 35.00
N MET A 97 3.63 -3.38 34.40
CA MET A 97 4.99 -2.88 34.66
C MET A 97 5.11 -2.13 35.99
N GLY A 98 3.98 -1.78 36.63
CA GLY A 98 3.93 -1.11 37.94
C GLY A 98 4.71 0.20 37.93
N ASN A 99 4.46 1.05 36.94
CA ASN A 99 5.15 2.33 36.78
C ASN A 99 4.12 3.44 36.62
N ASN A 100 3.78 4.07 37.75
CA ASN A 100 2.77 5.13 37.85
C ASN A 100 2.98 6.25 36.81
N ASP A 101 4.23 6.58 36.46
CA ASP A 101 4.54 7.61 35.46
C ASP A 101 4.19 7.21 34.02
N ILE A 102 4.12 5.91 33.73
CA ILE A 102 3.71 5.34 32.44
C ILE A 102 2.21 5.06 32.48
N ASP A 103 1.69 4.60 33.61
CA ASP A 103 0.26 4.35 33.81
C ASP A 103 -0.55 5.65 33.71
N MET A 104 -0.02 6.78 34.21
CA MET A 104 -0.60 8.12 34.05
C MET A 104 -0.52 8.66 32.60
N LEU A 105 0.33 8.07 31.76
CA LEU A 105 0.39 8.34 30.32
C LEU A 105 -0.40 7.32 29.49
N GLY A 106 -1.17 6.46 30.15
CA GLY A 106 -2.06 5.53 29.49
C GLY A 106 -3.07 6.30 28.64
N LEU A 107 -3.21 5.90 27.39
CA LEU A 107 -4.30 6.36 26.55
C LEU A 107 -5.63 5.94 27.20
N SER A 108 -6.64 6.81 27.09
CA SER A 108 -8.01 6.48 27.45
C SER A 108 -8.55 5.33 26.60
N PRO A 109 -9.59 4.61 27.05
CA PRO A 109 -10.21 3.55 26.26
C PRO A 109 -10.76 4.02 24.90
N VAL A 110 -11.05 5.32 24.74
CA VAL A 110 -11.47 5.89 23.45
C VAL A 110 -10.28 5.99 22.50
N GLU A 111 -9.19 6.58 22.94
CA GLU A 111 -7.97 6.76 22.14
C GLU A 111 -7.31 5.42 21.79
N VAL A 112 -7.39 4.41 22.68
CA VAL A 112 -6.92 3.06 22.37
C VAL A 112 -7.73 2.42 21.24
N ARG A 113 -9.06 2.61 21.23
CA ARG A 113 -9.93 2.11 20.15
C ARG A 113 -9.67 2.86 18.85
N GLU A 114 -9.39 4.15 18.93
CA GLU A 114 -9.01 4.96 17.78
C GLU A 114 -7.72 4.43 17.14
N VAL A 115 -6.67 4.18 17.93
CA VAL A 115 -5.41 3.58 17.42
C VAL A 115 -5.66 2.23 16.75
N ASP A 116 -6.50 1.36 17.33
CA ASP A 116 -6.80 0.05 16.74
C ASP A 116 -7.59 0.18 15.43
N ALA A 117 -8.60 1.05 15.39
CA ALA A 117 -9.37 1.33 14.18
C ALA A 117 -8.46 1.87 13.06
N TRP A 118 -7.56 2.80 13.40
CA TRP A 118 -6.58 3.35 12.48
C TRP A 118 -5.62 2.29 11.94
N LEU A 119 -5.15 1.39 12.79
CA LEU A 119 -4.33 0.26 12.35
C LEU A 119 -5.11 -0.64 11.37
N VAL A 120 -6.37 -0.95 11.64
CA VAL A 120 -7.21 -1.74 10.72
C VAL A 120 -7.37 -1.04 9.36
N THR A 121 -7.58 0.28 9.35
CA THR A 121 -7.66 1.07 8.11
C THR A 121 -6.33 1.11 7.35
N LEU A 122 -5.20 1.13 8.04
CA LEU A 122 -3.86 1.29 7.45
C LEU A 122 -3.13 -0.04 7.16
N ILE A 123 -3.58 -1.17 7.71
CA ILE A 123 -3.03 -2.51 7.47
C ILE A 123 -3.11 -2.96 5.99
N PRO A 124 -4.18 -2.66 5.22
CA PRO A 124 -4.33 -3.17 3.85
C PRO A 124 -3.32 -2.63 2.83
N SER A 125 -2.60 -1.55 3.10
CA SER A 125 -2.07 -0.70 2.03
C SER A 125 -0.58 -0.81 1.66
N PRO A 126 0.40 -1.08 2.52
CA PRO A 126 1.81 -0.93 2.12
C PRO A 126 2.44 -2.26 1.73
N TRP A 127 2.14 -3.30 2.52
CA TRP A 127 2.69 -4.64 2.35
C TRP A 127 2.03 -5.38 1.19
N ARG A 128 0.75 -5.09 0.89
CA ARG A 128 0.04 -5.65 -0.28
C ARG A 128 0.47 -4.99 -1.59
N LEU A 129 0.95 -3.75 -1.54
CA LEU A 129 1.49 -3.02 -2.69
C LEU A 129 2.97 -3.36 -2.99
N GLN A 130 3.65 -4.06 -2.07
CA GLN A 130 5.05 -4.49 -2.22
C GLN A 130 5.18 -5.97 -2.63
N ILE A 131 4.07 -6.65 -2.91
CA ILE A 131 4.09 -8.03 -3.43
C ILE A 131 4.54 -7.96 -4.89
N GLU A 132 5.51 -8.79 -5.28
CA GLU A 132 6.09 -8.85 -6.63
C GLU A 132 5.06 -9.15 -7.74
N GLU A 133 3.85 -9.60 -7.38
CA GLU A 133 2.75 -9.95 -8.28
C GLU A 133 1.56 -8.96 -8.23
N CYS A 134 1.75 -7.74 -7.72
CA CYS A 134 0.66 -6.77 -7.61
C CYS A 134 0.30 -6.15 -8.98
N THR A 135 -0.85 -6.50 -9.55
CA THR A 135 -1.33 -5.90 -10.80
C THR A 135 -1.90 -4.49 -10.57
N PRO A 136 -2.02 -3.64 -11.61
CA PRO A 136 -2.70 -2.34 -11.48
C PRO A 136 -4.15 -2.45 -10.97
N PHE A 137 -4.82 -3.57 -11.26
CA PHE A 137 -6.13 -3.89 -10.70
C PHE A 137 -6.05 -4.15 -9.19
N ASP A 138 -5.07 -4.94 -8.73
CA ASP A 138 -4.84 -5.19 -7.30
C ASP A 138 -4.48 -3.91 -6.57
N VAL A 139 -3.65 -3.05 -7.18
CA VAL A 139 -3.35 -1.71 -6.66
C VAL A 139 -4.63 -0.91 -6.44
N ARG A 140 -5.51 -0.79 -7.44
CA ARG A 140 -6.78 -0.07 -7.28
C ARG A 140 -7.67 -0.69 -6.20
N ARG A 141 -7.74 -2.02 -6.13
CA ARG A 141 -8.47 -2.73 -5.09
C ARG A 141 -7.88 -2.47 -3.70
N ASN A 142 -6.56 -2.38 -3.57
CA ASN A 142 -5.87 -2.11 -2.31
C ASN A 142 -5.96 -0.64 -1.89
N LEU A 143 -6.23 0.27 -2.84
CA LEU A 143 -6.47 1.70 -2.62
C LEU A 143 -7.95 2.04 -2.43
N SER A 144 -8.84 1.06 -2.25
CA SER A 144 -10.29 1.27 -2.04
C SER A 144 -10.65 2.00 -0.73
N VAL A 145 -9.65 2.37 0.08
CA VAL A 145 -9.79 3.21 1.29
C VAL A 145 -10.47 4.56 0.97
N ILE A 146 -10.55 4.97 -0.30
CA ILE A 146 -11.33 6.14 -0.75
C ILE A 146 -12.81 6.06 -0.38
N GLU A 147 -13.39 4.86 -0.27
CA GLU A 147 -14.80 4.70 0.11
C GLU A 147 -15.06 5.21 1.53
N ASP A 148 -14.12 4.96 2.44
CA ASP A 148 -14.20 5.41 3.83
C ASP A 148 -13.66 6.85 4.02
N TYR A 149 -12.85 7.33 3.08
CA TYR A 149 -12.21 8.66 3.11
C TYR A 149 -12.38 9.37 1.77
N PRO A 150 -13.48 10.12 1.57
CA PRO A 150 -13.74 10.84 0.31
C PRO A 150 -12.59 11.78 -0.08
N ASP A 151 -11.94 12.40 0.89
CA ASP A 151 -10.77 13.29 0.69
C ASP A 151 -9.54 12.54 0.13
N ALA A 152 -9.50 11.22 0.26
CA ALA A 152 -8.44 10.39 -0.33
C ALA A 152 -8.44 10.44 -1.86
N ALA A 153 -9.58 10.77 -2.49
CA ALA A 153 -9.70 10.86 -3.94
C ALA A 153 -8.69 11.84 -4.56
N ARG A 154 -8.29 12.89 -3.83
CA ARG A 154 -7.29 13.86 -4.27
C ARG A 154 -5.89 13.27 -4.46
N ARG A 155 -5.57 12.16 -3.79
CA ARG A 155 -4.25 11.48 -3.84
C ARG A 155 -4.32 10.09 -4.46
N LEU A 156 -5.41 9.38 -4.22
CA LEU A 156 -5.61 7.98 -4.58
C LEU A 156 -6.60 7.80 -5.73
N GLY A 157 -7.36 8.83 -6.09
CA GLY A 157 -8.34 8.77 -7.17
C GLY A 157 -7.70 8.51 -8.53
N GLU A 158 -8.52 7.98 -9.45
CA GLU A 158 -8.10 7.62 -10.81
C GLU A 158 -7.63 8.83 -11.63
N THR A 159 -8.20 9.99 -11.34
CA THR A 159 -7.90 11.28 -11.99
C THR A 159 -7.16 12.24 -11.06
N ALA A 160 -6.53 11.74 -10.00
CA ALA A 160 -5.76 12.60 -9.10
C ALA A 160 -4.55 13.19 -9.85
N ASP A 161 -4.18 14.45 -9.56
CA ASP A 161 -3.08 15.15 -10.26
C ASP A 161 -1.73 14.41 -10.20
N ILE A 162 -1.55 13.55 -9.19
CA ILE A 162 -0.37 12.69 -9.02
C ILE A 162 -0.33 11.52 -10.03
N VAL A 163 -1.44 11.24 -10.73
CA VAL A 163 -1.57 10.19 -11.75
C VAL A 163 -1.28 10.78 -13.12
N HIS A 164 -0.06 10.55 -13.61
CA HIS A 164 0.38 11.14 -14.88
C HIS A 164 -0.31 10.54 -16.12
N TYR A 165 -0.64 9.25 -16.09
CA TYR A 165 -1.22 8.53 -17.24
C TYR A 165 -2.55 7.84 -16.87
N PHE A 166 -3.54 8.64 -16.48
CA PHE A 166 -4.83 8.13 -15.99
C PHE A 166 -5.58 7.27 -17.02
N GLY A 167 -5.54 7.64 -18.31
CA GLY A 167 -6.19 6.89 -19.38
C GLY A 167 -5.55 5.52 -19.61
N PHE A 168 -4.22 5.46 -19.53
CA PHE A 168 -3.47 4.20 -19.55
C PHE A 168 -3.81 3.31 -18.34
N GLU A 169 -3.72 3.83 -17.11
CA GLU A 169 -4.04 3.06 -15.89
C GLU A 169 -5.48 2.51 -15.93
N SER A 170 -6.43 3.36 -16.33
CA SER A 170 -7.84 2.99 -16.40
C SER A 170 -8.12 1.96 -17.48
N GLY A 171 -7.55 2.12 -18.67
CA GLY A 171 -7.65 1.15 -19.76
C GLY A 171 -7.08 -0.21 -19.37
N VAL A 172 -5.91 -0.25 -18.72
CA VAL A 172 -5.31 -1.50 -18.22
C VAL A 172 -6.21 -2.19 -17.20
N VAL A 173 -6.80 -1.44 -16.25
CA VAL A 173 -7.73 -2.00 -15.26
C VAL A 173 -8.99 -2.57 -15.92
N LYS A 174 -9.52 -1.92 -16.96
CA LYS A 174 -10.68 -2.41 -17.72
C LYS A 174 -10.36 -3.68 -18.49
N ILE A 175 -9.18 -3.76 -19.12
CA ILE A 175 -8.69 -4.98 -19.78
C ILE A 175 -8.56 -6.14 -18.78
N LEU A 176 -7.95 -5.90 -17.61
CA LEU A 176 -7.81 -6.93 -16.57
C LEU A 176 -9.15 -7.41 -15.99
N ARG A 177 -10.19 -6.58 -16.05
CA ARG A 177 -11.57 -6.93 -15.65
C ARG A 177 -12.38 -7.63 -16.75
N GLY A 178 -11.85 -7.76 -17.97
CA GLY A 178 -12.61 -8.22 -19.13
C GLY A 178 -13.75 -7.27 -19.51
N ASN A 179 -13.56 -5.96 -19.31
CA ASN A 179 -14.52 -4.91 -19.65
C ASN A 179 -13.95 -3.99 -20.74
N GLU A 180 -13.52 -4.57 -21.85
CA GLU A 180 -12.88 -3.82 -22.94
C GLU A 180 -13.88 -2.96 -23.71
N GLU A 181 -15.15 -3.36 -23.76
CA GLU A 181 -16.23 -2.60 -24.40
C GLU A 181 -16.53 -1.27 -23.69
N GLY A 182 -16.20 -1.17 -22.40
CA GLY A 182 -16.35 0.05 -21.60
C GLY A 182 -15.21 1.07 -21.72
N MET A 183 -14.23 0.84 -22.59
CA MET A 183 -13.11 1.77 -22.80
C MET A 183 -13.52 2.96 -23.68
N SER A 184 -13.13 4.16 -23.25
CA SER A 184 -13.22 5.40 -24.03
C SER A 184 -12.17 5.43 -25.14
N ALA A 185 -12.39 6.28 -26.16
CA ALA A 185 -11.45 6.44 -27.26
C ALA A 185 -10.04 6.84 -26.79
N THR A 186 -9.94 7.65 -25.74
CA THR A 186 -8.66 8.04 -25.13
C THR A 186 -7.97 6.87 -24.45
N GLU A 187 -8.71 6.05 -23.68
CA GLU A 187 -8.14 4.86 -23.03
C GLU A 187 -7.65 3.85 -24.06
N VAL A 188 -8.39 3.66 -25.16
CA VAL A 188 -8.00 2.76 -26.26
C VAL A 188 -6.68 3.20 -26.90
N VAL A 189 -6.53 4.50 -27.18
CA VAL A 189 -5.29 5.06 -27.73
C VAL A 189 -4.12 4.87 -26.77
N ASP A 190 -4.34 5.13 -25.49
CA ASP A 190 -3.30 5.05 -24.46
C ASP A 190 -2.79 3.62 -24.25
N VAL A 191 -3.67 2.60 -24.30
CA VAL A 191 -3.29 1.18 -24.10
C VAL A 191 -2.92 0.45 -25.39
N GLN A 192 -3.09 1.08 -26.55
CA GLN A 192 -2.75 0.51 -27.86
C GLN A 192 -1.30 -0.01 -27.98
N PRO A 193 -0.27 0.65 -27.39
CA PRO A 193 1.10 0.14 -27.42
C PRO A 193 1.26 -1.26 -26.79
N LEU A 194 0.44 -1.60 -25.79
CA LEU A 194 0.46 -2.93 -25.16
C LEU A 194 -0.02 -4.03 -26.11
N ALA A 195 -1.06 -3.74 -26.91
CA ALA A 195 -1.54 -4.67 -27.93
C ALA A 195 -0.48 -4.92 -29.02
N SER A 196 0.23 -3.86 -29.45
CA SER A 196 1.31 -3.97 -30.42
C SER A 196 2.51 -4.77 -29.87
N SER A 197 2.88 -4.55 -28.61
CA SER A 197 3.95 -5.30 -27.92
C SER A 197 3.59 -6.79 -27.77
N ALA A 198 2.35 -7.10 -27.38
CA ALA A 198 1.87 -8.48 -27.26
C ALA A 198 1.86 -9.19 -28.61
N ALA A 199 1.40 -8.53 -29.68
CA ALA A 199 1.44 -9.08 -31.04
C ALA A 199 2.87 -9.39 -31.50
N ASN A 200 3.83 -8.50 -31.21
CA ASN A 200 5.24 -8.70 -31.55
C ASN A 200 5.88 -9.86 -30.77
N GLN A 201 5.51 -10.08 -29.50
CA GLN A 201 6.00 -11.22 -28.71
C GLN A 201 5.40 -12.55 -29.19
N VAL A 202 4.11 -12.58 -29.54
CA VAL A 202 3.49 -13.78 -30.14
C VAL A 202 4.11 -14.09 -31.50
N ALA A 203 4.45 -13.07 -32.30
CA ALA A 203 5.17 -13.24 -33.55
C ALA A 203 6.60 -13.77 -33.36
N ALA A 204 7.29 -13.36 -32.29
CA ALA A 204 8.63 -13.86 -31.94
C ALA A 204 8.62 -15.31 -31.40
N VAL A 205 7.48 -15.78 -30.87
CA VAL A 205 7.27 -17.14 -30.33
C VAL A 205 6.71 -18.11 -31.39
N GLN A 206 6.52 -17.66 -32.65
CA GLN A 206 6.19 -18.56 -33.76
C GLN A 206 7.18 -19.75 -33.79
N PRO A 207 6.69 -20.99 -33.97
CA PRO A 207 7.52 -22.17 -33.81
C PRO A 207 8.67 -22.12 -34.79
N ILE A 208 9.88 -22.47 -34.33
CA ILE A 208 10.94 -22.91 -35.23
C ILE A 208 10.31 -24.01 -36.08
N LEU A 209 9.95 -23.68 -37.33
CA LEU A 209 9.51 -24.66 -38.31
C LEU A 209 10.57 -25.77 -38.30
N SER A 210 10.17 -26.96 -37.89
CA SER A 210 11.05 -28.11 -37.97
C SER A 210 11.47 -28.26 -39.42
N LEU A 211 12.75 -28.59 -39.62
CA LEU A 211 13.39 -28.65 -40.94
C LEU A 211 12.66 -29.54 -41.96
N THR A 212 11.69 -30.34 -41.54
CA THR A 212 10.89 -31.25 -42.36
C THR A 212 9.79 -30.57 -43.19
N GLN A 213 9.45 -29.30 -42.97
CA GLN A 213 8.42 -28.60 -43.78
C GLN A 213 8.98 -27.68 -44.88
N ARG A 214 10.30 -27.65 -45.11
CA ARG A 214 10.93 -26.86 -46.20
C ARG A 214 11.12 -27.60 -47.52
N ALA A 215 10.58 -28.83 -47.64
CA ALA A 215 10.73 -29.63 -48.84
C ALA A 215 9.36 -30.09 -49.35
N LEU A 216 8.65 -29.20 -50.04
CA LEU A 216 7.65 -29.51 -51.08
C LEU A 216 7.68 -28.37 -52.12
#